data_AF-A0A8C1MKU7-F1
#
_entry.id   AF-A0A8C1MKU7-F1
#
_cell.length_a   1.000
_cell.length_b   1.000
_cell.length_c   1.000
_cell.angle_alpha   90.00
_cell.angle_beta   90.00
_cell.angle_gamma   90.00
#
_symmetry.space_group_name_H-M   'P 1'
#
loop_
_entity.id
_entity.type
_entity.pdbx_description
1 polymer ?
#
loop_
_entity_poly.entity_id
_entity_poly.type
_entity_poly.pdbx_seq_one_letter_code
_entity_poly.pdbx_strand_id
1 'polypeptide(L)'
;MATCHVLSCHINPRDRSSCTRLLVPLLDGTECGPSQWCLKGRCVSPSTLGSSMMVHGSWSSWSEFSVCSRTCGGGITYRRRQCNHPRPAFGGTVCKEQDTEAELCNQESTQLEFMSQQCSATDQKLLSVSPDSSSVYTWIPAVGYSSGDAQCKLMCRSREQDFMVSRGSQFIDGTRCKAAHTAPRGSISACLGGKCQLFGCDGVTHSGKVEDVCGVCGGNGSTCQFISNTYLGGEAGEYVTFLSLPLNASQVHVINTKPVFTHLAVLLNDKYVVSGDGNPGLSITYPSPLEKSLIIYNLFLTPDHLPQNEELTISGPITDKIHIQVCSVRAWRVFGCVWTRGGSENSVVCLLPSWI
;
A
#
# COMPACT_ATOMS: atom_id res chain seq x y z
N MET A 1 2.26 -49.99 -17.01
CA MET A 1 3.68 -49.93 -16.57
C MET A 1 4.42 -49.02 -17.52
N ALA A 2 4.90 -47.86 -17.05
CA ALA A 2 5.64 -46.94 -17.89
C ALA A 2 6.96 -47.58 -18.30
N THR A 3 7.21 -47.71 -19.60
CA THR A 3 8.41 -48.33 -20.13
C THR A 3 9.40 -47.24 -20.50
N CYS A 4 10.52 -47.16 -19.79
CA CYS A 4 11.61 -46.23 -20.08
C CYS A 4 12.38 -46.58 -21.37
N HIS A 5 12.10 -47.74 -21.97
CA HIS A 5 12.77 -48.25 -23.18
C HIS A 5 12.14 -47.77 -24.50
N VAL A 6 10.89 -47.30 -24.50
CA VAL A 6 10.15 -46.96 -25.74
C VAL A 6 9.30 -45.71 -25.50
N LEU A 7 9.55 -44.66 -26.29
CA LEU A 7 8.73 -43.45 -26.33
C LEU A 7 7.36 -43.76 -26.95
N SER A 8 6.30 -43.53 -26.18
CA SER A 8 4.91 -43.76 -26.61
C SER A 8 4.13 -42.45 -26.54
N CYS A 9 3.50 -42.05 -27.63
CA CYS A 9 2.78 -40.78 -27.74
C CYS A 9 1.40 -40.96 -28.38
N HIS A 10 0.45 -40.09 -28.01
CA HIS A 10 -0.78 -39.89 -28.77
C HIS A 10 -0.51 -38.86 -29.87
N ILE A 11 -0.72 -39.23 -31.14
CA ILE A 11 -0.54 -38.30 -32.28
C ILE A 11 -1.68 -37.29 -32.34
N ASN A 12 -2.91 -37.74 -32.05
CA ASN A 12 -4.08 -36.89 -31.99
C ASN A 12 -4.46 -36.62 -30.51
N PRO A 13 -4.42 -35.37 -30.04
CA PRO A 13 -4.75 -35.04 -28.65
C PRO A 13 -6.18 -35.40 -28.22
N ARG A 14 -7.11 -35.51 -29.20
CA ARG A 14 -8.52 -35.85 -28.96
C ARG A 14 -8.78 -37.36 -28.92
N ASP A 15 -7.92 -38.17 -29.52
CA ASP A 15 -8.03 -39.62 -29.50
C ASP A 15 -7.02 -40.22 -28.52
N ARG A 16 -7.54 -40.67 -27.37
CA ARG A 16 -6.74 -41.32 -26.33
C ARG A 16 -6.81 -42.85 -26.40
N SER A 17 -7.45 -43.42 -27.42
CA SER A 17 -7.64 -44.87 -27.57
C SER A 17 -6.44 -45.59 -28.17
N SER A 18 -5.59 -44.87 -28.91
CA SER A 18 -4.42 -45.43 -29.61
C SER A 18 -3.13 -44.68 -29.26
N CYS A 19 -2.03 -45.44 -29.15
CA CYS A 19 -0.68 -44.89 -28.91
C CYS A 19 0.25 -45.31 -30.05
N THR A 20 1.01 -44.35 -30.58
CA THR A 20 2.11 -44.65 -31.52
C THR A 20 3.42 -44.76 -30.75
N ARG A 21 4.26 -45.73 -31.12
CA ARG A 21 5.52 -46.04 -30.44
C ARG A 21 6.70 -45.73 -31.34
N LEU A 22 7.72 -45.12 -30.76
CA LEU A 22 9.03 -44.92 -31.37
C LEU A 22 10.07 -45.67 -30.53
N LEU A 23 10.90 -46.50 -31.16
CA LEU A 23 11.92 -47.35 -30.50
C LEU A 23 13.14 -46.54 -30.03
N VAL A 24 12.88 -45.50 -29.25
CA VAL A 24 13.88 -44.64 -28.61
C VAL A 24 13.59 -44.64 -27.11
N PRO A 25 14.61 -44.84 -26.24
CA PRO A 25 14.41 -44.79 -24.80
C PRO A 25 14.01 -43.38 -24.34
N LEU A 26 13.30 -43.31 -23.22
CA LEU A 26 13.03 -42.04 -22.55
C LEU A 26 14.35 -41.48 -21.99
N LEU A 27 14.45 -40.16 -21.95
CA LEU A 27 15.61 -39.47 -21.40
C LEU A 27 15.81 -39.84 -19.92
N ASP A 28 17.07 -39.92 -19.50
CA ASP A 28 17.40 -40.13 -18.09
C ASP A 28 16.83 -38.98 -17.25
N GLY A 29 16.18 -39.33 -16.12
CA GLY A 29 15.42 -38.40 -15.28
C GLY A 29 13.95 -38.25 -15.66
N THR A 30 13.45 -38.92 -16.71
CA THR A 30 12.01 -38.92 -17.02
C THR A 30 11.23 -39.68 -15.93
N GLU A 31 10.15 -39.10 -15.42
CA GLU A 31 9.29 -39.75 -14.42
C GLU A 31 8.58 -40.98 -15.04
N CYS A 32 8.69 -42.13 -14.37
CA CYS A 32 8.10 -43.40 -14.81
C CYS A 32 7.18 -44.05 -13.77
N GLY A 33 7.08 -43.44 -12.58
CA GLY A 33 6.20 -43.87 -11.50
C GLY A 33 6.33 -42.95 -10.28
N PRO A 34 5.51 -43.12 -9.24
CA PRO A 34 5.59 -42.33 -8.02
C PRO A 34 6.99 -42.41 -7.41
N SER A 35 7.70 -41.28 -7.39
CA SER A 35 9.10 -41.21 -6.93
C SER A 35 10.04 -42.19 -7.66
N GLN A 36 9.83 -42.41 -8.96
CA GLN A 36 10.68 -43.26 -9.80
C GLN A 36 11.03 -42.57 -11.12
N TRP A 37 12.25 -42.79 -11.59
CA TRP A 37 12.77 -42.12 -12.80
C TRP A 37 13.46 -43.10 -13.75
N CYS A 38 13.48 -42.77 -15.03
CA CYS A 38 14.23 -43.50 -16.04
C CYS A 38 15.73 -43.26 -15.88
N LEU A 39 16.51 -44.33 -15.89
CA LEU A 39 17.97 -44.29 -15.96
C LEU A 39 18.46 -45.45 -16.82
N LYS A 40 19.18 -45.15 -17.91
CA LYS A 40 19.66 -46.13 -18.90
C LYS A 40 18.53 -47.04 -19.40
N GLY A 41 17.37 -46.45 -19.66
CA GLY A 41 16.17 -47.14 -20.15
C GLY A 41 15.41 -47.96 -19.11
N ARG A 42 15.81 -47.99 -17.83
CA ARG A 42 15.09 -48.70 -16.75
C ARG A 42 14.43 -47.72 -15.79
N CYS A 43 13.27 -48.09 -15.24
CA CYS A 43 12.60 -47.32 -14.19
C CYS A 43 13.20 -47.69 -12.83
N VAL A 44 13.81 -46.74 -12.12
CA VAL A 44 14.56 -46.96 -10.87
C VAL A 44 14.02 -46.10 -9.73
N SER A 45 14.15 -46.59 -8.49
CA SER A 45 13.75 -45.88 -7.26
C SER A 45 14.95 -45.22 -6.56
N PRO A 46 14.75 -44.09 -5.86
CA PRO A 46 15.84 -43.36 -5.20
C PRO A 46 16.56 -44.18 -4.13
N SER A 47 15.89 -45.15 -3.50
CA SER A 47 16.50 -46.11 -2.57
C SER A 47 17.64 -46.95 -3.17
N THR A 48 17.70 -47.04 -4.50
CA THR A 48 18.73 -47.80 -5.23
C THR A 48 19.88 -46.91 -5.72
N LEU A 49 19.82 -45.59 -5.50
CA LEU A 49 20.83 -44.62 -5.90
C LEU A 49 21.46 -43.94 -4.67
N GLY A 50 22.77 -43.67 -4.70
CA GLY A 50 23.45 -42.92 -3.64
C GLY A 50 23.17 -41.41 -3.69
N SER A 51 23.40 -40.69 -2.58
CA SER A 51 23.18 -39.22 -2.45
C SER A 51 23.82 -38.36 -3.54
N SER A 52 24.88 -38.85 -4.20
CA SER A 52 25.55 -38.15 -5.30
C SER A 52 24.67 -37.93 -6.55
N MET A 53 23.53 -38.63 -6.65
CA MET A 53 22.61 -38.54 -7.79
C MET A 53 21.37 -37.68 -7.50
N MET A 54 21.30 -37.04 -6.34
CA MET A 54 20.19 -36.14 -5.97
C MET A 54 20.19 -34.91 -6.87
N VAL A 55 19.06 -34.63 -7.51
CA VAL A 55 18.87 -33.41 -8.31
C VAL A 55 17.90 -32.53 -7.56
N HIS A 56 18.41 -31.45 -6.96
CA HIS A 56 17.57 -30.43 -6.35
C HIS A 56 16.80 -29.67 -7.44
N GLY A 57 15.52 -29.39 -7.18
CA GLY A 57 14.72 -28.58 -8.08
C GLY A 57 15.24 -27.16 -8.14
N SER A 58 15.22 -26.59 -9.35
CA SER A 58 15.39 -25.15 -9.54
C SER A 58 14.28 -24.60 -10.42
N TRP A 59 13.99 -23.33 -10.20
CA TRP A 59 12.94 -22.60 -10.90
C TRP A 59 13.29 -22.40 -12.37
N SER A 60 12.28 -22.50 -13.22
CA SER A 60 12.31 -21.91 -14.55
C SER A 60 12.39 -20.39 -14.46
N SER A 61 12.73 -19.76 -15.58
CA SER A 61 12.42 -18.34 -15.77
C SER A 61 10.93 -18.10 -15.56
N TRP A 62 10.59 -16.89 -15.11
CA TRP A 62 9.21 -16.44 -15.05
C TRP A 62 8.60 -16.41 -16.46
N SER A 63 7.31 -16.71 -16.55
CA SER A 63 6.53 -16.43 -17.74
C SER A 63 6.37 -14.91 -17.92
N GLU A 64 5.96 -14.52 -19.11
CA GLU A 64 5.37 -13.19 -19.30
C GLU A 64 4.15 -13.01 -18.38
N PHE A 65 3.89 -11.76 -18.03
CA PHE A 65 2.67 -11.39 -17.31
C PHE A 65 1.44 -11.63 -18.19
N SER A 66 0.35 -12.06 -17.56
CA SER A 66 -0.94 -12.18 -18.23
C SER A 66 -1.48 -10.82 -18.66
N VAL A 67 -2.58 -10.81 -19.40
CA VAL A 67 -3.36 -9.59 -19.56
C VAL A 67 -3.88 -9.14 -18.19
N CYS A 68 -3.96 -7.82 -17.98
CA CYS A 68 -4.52 -7.26 -16.75
C CYS A 68 -5.99 -7.70 -16.60
N SER A 69 -6.40 -8.08 -15.39
CA SER A 69 -7.76 -8.51 -15.11
C SER A 69 -8.83 -7.44 -15.41
N ARG A 70 -8.41 -6.17 -15.48
CA ARG A 70 -9.28 -5.01 -15.68
C ARG A 70 -8.60 -3.96 -16.54
N THR A 71 -9.39 -3.09 -17.14
CA THR A 71 -8.90 -1.94 -17.92
C THR A 71 -8.88 -0.63 -17.12
N CYS A 72 -9.57 -0.57 -15.99
CA CYS A 72 -9.63 0.58 -15.08
C CYS A 72 -9.98 0.11 -13.65
N GLY A 73 -9.84 0.99 -12.66
CA GLY A 73 -10.17 0.66 -11.26
C GLY A 73 -8.98 0.16 -10.43
N GLY A 74 -7.85 -0.14 -11.07
CA GLY A 74 -6.89 -1.09 -10.55
C GLY A 74 -7.30 -2.53 -10.86
N GLY A 75 -6.35 -3.32 -11.31
CA GLY A 75 -6.49 -4.76 -11.57
C GLY A 75 -5.20 -5.49 -11.21
N ILE A 76 -5.19 -6.79 -11.49
CA ILE A 76 -4.06 -7.67 -11.25
C ILE A 76 -3.71 -8.39 -12.53
N THR A 77 -2.41 -8.49 -12.81
CA THR A 77 -1.84 -9.43 -13.75
C THR A 77 -0.97 -10.46 -13.03
N TYR A 78 -0.85 -11.65 -13.59
CA TYR A 78 -0.14 -12.77 -12.99
C TYR A 78 0.97 -13.26 -13.90
N ARG A 79 2.08 -13.69 -13.31
CA ARG A 79 3.09 -14.53 -13.97
C ARG A 79 3.38 -15.75 -13.13
N ARG A 80 3.86 -16.81 -13.79
CA ARG A 80 4.15 -18.09 -13.15
C ARG A 80 5.53 -18.61 -13.53
N ARG A 81 6.11 -19.40 -12.64
CA ARG A 81 7.31 -20.20 -12.90
C ARG A 81 7.06 -21.63 -12.47
N GLN A 82 7.88 -22.56 -12.95
CA GLN A 82 7.76 -23.97 -12.62
C GLN A 82 9.06 -24.47 -12.00
N CYS A 83 8.97 -25.36 -11.01
CA CYS A 83 10.14 -26.00 -10.42
C CYS A 83 10.61 -27.14 -11.35
N ASN A 84 11.11 -26.78 -12.53
CA ASN A 84 11.43 -27.72 -13.60
C ASN A 84 12.77 -27.48 -14.31
N HIS A 85 13.58 -26.52 -13.88
CA HIS A 85 14.87 -26.17 -14.48
C HIS A 85 16.02 -26.30 -13.45
N PRO A 86 16.41 -27.52 -13.03
CA PRO A 86 15.81 -28.82 -13.37
C PRO A 86 14.66 -29.22 -12.43
N ARG A 87 13.90 -30.26 -12.78
CA ARG A 87 12.91 -30.85 -11.86
C ARG A 87 13.62 -31.58 -10.71
N PRO A 88 13.08 -31.53 -9.48
CA PRO A 88 13.59 -32.36 -8.39
C PRO A 88 13.53 -33.84 -8.77
N ALA A 89 14.63 -34.56 -8.59
CA ALA A 89 14.72 -35.99 -8.86
C ALA A 89 15.62 -36.70 -7.84
N PHE A 90 15.44 -38.02 -7.72
CA PHE A 90 16.27 -38.91 -6.89
C PHE A 90 16.35 -38.50 -5.41
N GLY A 91 15.26 -37.94 -4.85
CA GLY A 91 15.23 -37.47 -3.46
C GLY A 91 15.75 -36.04 -3.26
N GLY A 92 15.99 -35.29 -4.33
CA GLY A 92 16.29 -33.86 -4.25
C GLY A 92 15.12 -33.02 -3.74
N THR A 93 15.44 -31.82 -3.25
CA THR A 93 14.47 -30.92 -2.61
C THR A 93 13.61 -30.19 -3.63
N VAL A 94 12.33 -30.00 -3.32
CA VAL A 94 11.44 -29.11 -4.06
C VAL A 94 11.83 -27.63 -3.86
N CYS A 95 11.44 -26.80 -4.82
CA CYS A 95 11.62 -25.35 -4.71
C CYS A 95 10.76 -24.79 -3.57
N LYS A 96 11.32 -23.90 -2.75
CA LYS A 96 10.71 -23.44 -1.48
C LYS A 96 9.97 -22.09 -1.57
N GLU A 97 10.03 -21.41 -2.72
CA GLU A 97 9.41 -20.10 -2.92
C GLU A 97 8.07 -20.19 -3.67
N GLN A 98 7.41 -19.04 -3.89
CA GLN A 98 6.17 -18.95 -4.64
C GLN A 98 6.40 -19.23 -6.13
N ASP A 99 5.47 -19.98 -6.73
CA ASP A 99 5.43 -20.30 -8.16
C ASP A 99 4.60 -19.28 -8.97
N THR A 100 3.92 -18.36 -8.27
CA THR A 100 3.04 -17.34 -8.85
C THR A 100 3.36 -15.98 -8.23
N GLU A 101 3.43 -14.96 -9.08
CA GLU A 101 3.51 -13.56 -8.69
C GLU A 101 2.36 -12.76 -9.30
N ALA A 102 1.88 -11.79 -8.55
CA ALA A 102 0.86 -10.84 -8.98
C ALA A 102 1.45 -9.44 -9.06
N GLU A 103 1.04 -8.68 -10.06
CA GLU A 103 1.40 -7.27 -10.26
C GLU A 103 0.13 -6.43 -10.42
N LEU A 104 0.15 -5.24 -9.82
CA LEU A 104 -0.91 -4.25 -9.95
C LEU A 104 -0.85 -3.56 -11.32
N CYS A 105 -2.01 -3.42 -11.96
CA CYS A 105 -2.12 -2.78 -13.27
C CYS A 105 -3.33 -1.83 -13.35
N ASN A 106 -3.30 -0.88 -14.29
CA ASN A 106 -4.41 0.03 -14.63
C ASN A 106 -4.99 0.82 -13.44
N GLN A 107 -4.13 1.51 -12.69
CA GLN A 107 -4.45 2.17 -11.41
C GLN A 107 -4.99 3.61 -11.52
N GLU A 108 -5.50 3.99 -12.69
CA GLU A 108 -5.83 5.38 -13.06
C GLU A 108 -7.03 6.01 -12.30
N SER A 109 -7.73 5.25 -11.46
CA SER A 109 -8.90 5.73 -10.71
C SER A 109 -8.59 5.92 -9.22
N THR A 110 -9.31 6.86 -8.59
CA THR A 110 -9.38 7.01 -7.13
C THR A 110 -9.78 5.70 -6.47
N GLN A 111 -8.94 5.21 -5.56
CA GLN A 111 -9.08 3.87 -5.00
C GLN A 111 -10.24 3.78 -4.01
N LEU A 112 -10.52 4.87 -3.28
CA LEU A 112 -11.71 4.95 -2.42
C LEU A 112 -13.02 4.90 -3.21
N GLU A 113 -13.09 5.57 -4.36
CA GLU A 113 -14.29 5.58 -5.19
C GLU A 113 -14.54 4.20 -5.80
N PHE A 114 -13.48 3.55 -6.28
CA PHE A 114 -13.57 2.19 -6.78
C PHE A 114 -14.06 1.19 -5.70
N MET A 115 -13.61 1.34 -4.46
CA MET A 115 -14.15 0.57 -3.35
C MET A 115 -15.61 0.91 -3.04
N SER A 116 -15.97 2.20 -3.14
CA SER A 116 -17.34 2.69 -2.91
C SER A 116 -18.33 2.09 -3.90
N GLN A 117 -17.97 2.04 -5.18
CA GLN A 117 -18.78 1.44 -6.24
C GLN A 117 -19.10 -0.04 -5.96
N GLN A 118 -18.15 -0.79 -5.40
CA GLN A 118 -18.35 -2.20 -5.06
C GLN A 118 -19.31 -2.38 -3.87
N CYS A 119 -19.28 -1.47 -2.89
CA CYS A 119 -20.26 -1.47 -1.80
C CYS A 119 -21.66 -1.07 -2.28
N SER A 120 -21.77 0.03 -3.04
CA SER A 120 -23.05 0.58 -3.51
C SER A 120 -23.75 -0.33 -4.52
N ALA A 121 -23.01 -1.18 -5.23
CA ALA A 121 -23.57 -2.24 -6.07
C ALA A 121 -24.47 -3.22 -5.28
N THR A 122 -24.41 -3.20 -3.94
CA THR A 122 -25.22 -4.05 -3.06
C THR A 122 -26.34 -3.30 -2.31
N ASP A 123 -26.59 -2.03 -2.63
CA ASP A 123 -27.61 -1.19 -1.98
C ASP A 123 -29.02 -1.79 -2.13
N GLN A 124 -29.32 -2.35 -3.31
CA GLN A 124 -30.62 -2.95 -3.60
C GLN A 124 -30.80 -4.35 -2.98
N LYS A 125 -29.75 -4.94 -2.42
CA LYS A 125 -29.81 -6.26 -1.81
C LYS A 125 -30.26 -6.15 -0.35
N LEU A 126 -31.42 -6.72 -0.04
CA LEU A 126 -31.95 -6.76 1.32
C LEU A 126 -30.95 -7.39 2.30
N LEU A 127 -30.84 -6.79 3.49
CA LEU A 127 -30.16 -7.38 4.63
C LEU A 127 -31.21 -7.80 5.65
N SER A 128 -31.28 -9.10 5.92
CA SER A 128 -32.10 -9.66 6.99
C SER A 128 -31.37 -9.49 8.32
N VAL A 129 -31.70 -8.43 9.05
CA VAL A 129 -31.13 -8.16 10.38
C VAL A 129 -31.82 -9.02 11.44
N SER A 130 -33.09 -9.37 11.19
CA SER A 130 -33.86 -10.34 11.98
C SER A 130 -34.77 -11.18 11.04
N PRO A 131 -35.38 -12.28 11.52
CA PRO A 131 -36.23 -13.16 10.71
C PRO A 131 -37.35 -12.42 9.97
N ASP A 132 -37.89 -11.37 10.57
CA ASP A 132 -39.03 -10.62 10.07
C ASP A 132 -38.68 -9.21 9.56
N SER A 133 -37.42 -8.78 9.72
CA SER A 133 -36.97 -7.45 9.25
C SER A 133 -35.86 -7.58 8.21
N SER A 134 -36.25 -7.36 6.96
CA SER A 134 -35.34 -7.20 5.84
C SER A 134 -35.42 -5.76 5.36
N SER A 135 -34.28 -5.07 5.41
CA SER A 135 -34.17 -3.66 5.02
C SER A 135 -33.07 -3.46 4.00
N VAL A 136 -33.22 -2.44 3.17
CA VAL A 136 -32.17 -1.93 2.29
C VAL A 136 -31.44 -0.80 3.00
N TYR A 137 -30.17 -0.62 2.66
CA TYR A 137 -29.30 0.38 3.25
C TYR A 137 -28.39 0.96 2.17
N THR A 138 -27.90 2.18 2.38
CA THR A 138 -26.85 2.76 1.54
C THR A 138 -25.50 2.34 2.08
N TRP A 139 -24.71 1.64 1.28
CA TRP A 139 -23.42 1.11 1.69
C TRP A 139 -22.27 2.03 1.29
N ILE A 140 -21.40 2.32 2.25
CA ILE A 140 -20.13 3.02 2.03
C ILE A 140 -18.95 2.14 2.46
N PRO A 141 -17.73 2.39 1.97
CA PRO A 141 -16.56 1.65 2.41
C PRO A 141 -16.34 1.76 3.93
N ALA A 142 -15.96 0.66 4.58
CA ALA A 142 -15.60 0.66 6.00
C ALA A 142 -14.16 1.15 6.26
N VAL A 143 -13.62 2.05 5.43
CA VAL A 143 -12.25 2.57 5.55
C VAL A 143 -12.11 3.34 6.86
N GLY A 144 -11.02 3.08 7.60
CA GLY A 144 -10.80 3.66 8.94
C GLY A 144 -11.36 2.80 10.08
N TYR A 145 -12.30 1.90 9.79
CA TYR A 145 -12.92 1.00 10.77
C TYR A 145 -12.56 -0.47 10.53
N SER A 146 -12.29 -0.84 9.28
CA SER A 146 -11.81 -2.15 8.86
C SER A 146 -10.42 -2.05 8.22
N SER A 147 -9.60 -3.08 8.41
CA SER A 147 -8.27 -3.20 7.83
C SER A 147 -7.89 -4.67 7.62
N GLY A 148 -6.81 -4.92 6.88
CA GLY A 148 -6.29 -6.25 6.59
C GLY A 148 -7.28 -7.13 5.83
N ASP A 149 -7.22 -8.43 6.08
CA ASP A 149 -8.06 -9.43 5.43
C ASP A 149 -9.56 -9.21 5.66
N ALA A 150 -9.93 -8.67 6.83
CA ALA A 150 -11.33 -8.36 7.14
C ALA A 150 -11.89 -7.30 6.18
N GLN A 151 -11.08 -6.30 5.81
CA GLN A 151 -11.47 -5.29 4.83
C GLN A 151 -11.71 -5.94 3.46
N CYS A 152 -10.81 -6.84 3.03
CA CYS A 152 -10.91 -7.49 1.73
C CYS A 152 -12.10 -8.45 1.56
N LYS A 153 -12.81 -8.81 2.63
CA LYS A 153 -14.05 -9.60 2.60
C LYS A 153 -15.31 -8.78 2.28
N LEU A 154 -15.20 -7.81 1.37
CA LEU A 154 -16.28 -6.88 0.98
C LEU A 154 -16.96 -6.22 2.19
N MET A 155 -16.15 -5.71 3.13
CA MET A 155 -16.64 -5.07 4.34
C MET A 155 -17.13 -3.65 4.05
N CYS A 156 -18.43 -3.41 4.26
CA CYS A 156 -19.07 -2.11 4.04
C CYS A 156 -19.76 -1.64 5.33
N ARG A 157 -19.89 -0.32 5.49
CA ARG A 157 -20.60 0.36 6.58
C ARG A 157 -21.91 0.94 6.07
N SER A 158 -22.99 0.81 6.84
CA SER A 158 -24.24 1.54 6.55
C SER A 158 -24.01 3.02 6.79
N ARG A 159 -24.40 3.86 5.82
CA ARG A 159 -24.27 5.33 5.94
C ARG A 159 -25.12 5.90 7.09
N GLU A 160 -26.27 5.29 7.35
CA GLU A 160 -27.28 5.83 8.26
C GLU A 160 -27.16 5.26 9.68
N GLN A 161 -26.78 3.99 9.80
CA GLN A 161 -26.83 3.23 11.06
C GLN A 161 -25.45 2.81 11.56
N ASP A 162 -24.39 3.11 10.82
CA ASP A 162 -22.97 2.92 11.18
C ASP A 162 -22.49 1.50 11.51
N PHE A 163 -23.37 0.50 11.47
CA PHE A 163 -22.94 -0.88 11.57
C PHE A 163 -22.21 -1.34 10.30
N MET A 164 -21.30 -2.30 10.49
CA MET A 164 -20.49 -2.87 9.42
C MET A 164 -20.88 -4.31 9.17
N VAL A 165 -20.94 -4.70 7.91
CA VAL A 165 -21.21 -6.08 7.53
C VAL A 165 -20.53 -6.40 6.20
N SER A 166 -20.18 -7.67 6.02
CA SER A 166 -19.73 -8.18 4.73
C SER A 166 -20.93 -8.28 3.78
N ARG A 167 -20.80 -7.72 2.57
CA ARG A 167 -21.88 -7.68 1.57
C ARG A 167 -21.77 -8.77 0.49
N GLY A 168 -20.69 -9.54 0.53
CA GLY A 168 -20.33 -10.53 -0.50
C GLY A 168 -19.11 -11.35 -0.07
N SER A 169 -18.48 -12.04 -1.01
CA SER A 169 -17.31 -12.89 -0.71
C SER A 169 -16.05 -12.06 -0.46
N GLN A 170 -15.74 -11.14 -1.36
CA GLN A 170 -14.53 -10.30 -1.33
C GLN A 170 -14.66 -9.07 -2.23
N PHE A 171 -13.83 -8.06 -1.96
CA PHE A 171 -13.55 -7.02 -2.96
C PHE A 171 -12.81 -7.63 -4.16
N ILE A 172 -12.95 -6.99 -5.31
CA ILE A 172 -12.28 -7.39 -6.55
C ILE A 172 -10.76 -7.30 -6.36
N ASP A 173 -10.04 -8.29 -6.89
CA ASP A 173 -8.59 -8.32 -6.82
C ASP A 173 -7.98 -7.05 -7.44
N GLY A 174 -7.05 -6.42 -6.71
CA GLY A 174 -6.47 -5.11 -7.04
C GLY A 174 -7.08 -3.94 -6.26
N THR A 175 -8.26 -4.11 -5.64
CA THR A 175 -8.85 -3.08 -4.76
C THR A 175 -7.91 -2.78 -3.59
N ARG A 176 -7.60 -1.51 -3.32
CA ARG A 176 -6.73 -1.14 -2.19
C ARG A 176 -7.27 -1.61 -0.85
N CYS A 177 -6.38 -1.88 0.08
CA CYS A 177 -6.73 -2.19 1.46
C CYS A 177 -5.72 -1.53 2.41
N LYS A 178 -6.14 -1.25 3.63
CA LYS A 178 -5.22 -0.81 4.69
C LYS A 178 -4.53 -2.04 5.25
N ALA A 179 -3.19 -2.08 5.22
CA ALA A 179 -2.42 -3.16 5.83
C ALA A 179 -2.73 -3.28 7.33
N ALA A 180 -2.79 -4.51 7.85
CA ALA A 180 -2.95 -4.75 9.29
C ALA A 180 -1.69 -4.46 10.10
N HIS A 181 -0.53 -4.49 9.45
CA HIS A 181 0.79 -4.27 10.05
C HIS A 181 1.52 -3.13 9.36
N THR A 182 2.61 -2.66 9.97
CA THR A 182 3.49 -1.66 9.39
C THR A 182 4.04 -2.14 8.05
N ALA A 183 3.66 -1.42 7.00
CA ALA A 183 4.06 -1.69 5.64
C ALA A 183 5.42 -1.02 5.33
N PRO A 184 6.35 -1.69 4.63
CA PRO A 184 7.59 -1.07 4.14
C PRO A 184 7.33 0.19 3.30
N ARG A 185 8.29 1.11 3.22
CA ARG A 185 8.12 2.34 2.44
C ARG A 185 7.87 2.07 0.96
N GLY A 186 6.95 2.82 0.37
CA GLY A 186 6.53 2.66 -1.03
C GLY A 186 5.68 1.43 -1.31
N SER A 187 5.55 0.50 -0.36
CA SER A 187 4.74 -0.68 -0.55
C SER A 187 3.26 -0.33 -0.66
N ILE A 188 2.56 -1.15 -1.42
CA ILE A 188 1.16 -0.96 -1.76
C ILE A 188 0.39 -2.14 -1.23
N SER A 189 -0.74 -1.91 -0.57
CA SER A 189 -1.60 -3.00 -0.09
C SER A 189 -2.88 -3.09 -0.90
N ALA A 190 -3.17 -4.27 -1.43
CA ALA A 190 -4.36 -4.54 -2.23
C ALA A 190 -4.93 -5.93 -1.98
N CYS A 191 -6.23 -6.08 -2.22
CA CYS A 191 -6.94 -7.33 -2.09
C CYS A 191 -6.51 -8.30 -3.20
N LEU A 192 -6.21 -9.54 -2.80
CA LEU A 192 -5.89 -10.63 -3.70
C LEU A 192 -6.42 -11.93 -3.09
N GLY A 193 -7.41 -12.55 -3.73
CA GLY A 193 -8.08 -13.74 -3.20
C GLY A 193 -8.74 -13.51 -1.83
N GLY A 194 -9.29 -12.31 -1.62
CA GLY A 194 -10.01 -11.95 -0.39
C GLY A 194 -9.11 -11.67 0.82
N LYS A 195 -7.79 -11.63 0.62
CA LYS A 195 -6.80 -11.24 1.63
C LYS A 195 -6.13 -9.92 1.26
N CYS A 196 -5.74 -9.13 2.24
CA CYS A 196 -5.00 -7.90 2.00
C CYS A 196 -3.51 -8.24 1.87
N GLN A 197 -3.02 -8.25 0.64
CA GLN A 197 -1.65 -8.60 0.32
C GLN A 197 -0.79 -7.36 0.13
N LEU A 198 0.49 -7.50 0.46
CA LEU A 198 1.51 -6.48 0.29
C LEU A 198 2.21 -6.65 -1.06
N PHE A 199 2.28 -5.56 -1.81
CA PHE A 199 3.01 -5.41 -3.05
C PHE A 199 4.19 -4.47 -2.78
N GLY A 200 5.35 -4.78 -3.36
CA GLY A 200 6.53 -3.91 -3.26
C GLY A 200 6.29 -2.54 -3.88
N CYS A 201 7.27 -1.66 -3.77
CA CYS A 201 7.21 -0.35 -4.43
C CYS A 201 7.11 -0.41 -5.97
N ASP A 202 7.47 -1.56 -6.54
CA ASP A 202 7.33 -1.88 -7.96
C ASP A 202 5.95 -2.45 -8.31
N GLY A 203 5.05 -2.56 -7.33
CA GLY A 203 3.69 -3.06 -7.56
C GLY A 203 3.59 -4.58 -7.71
N VAL A 204 4.64 -5.34 -7.37
CA VAL A 204 4.71 -6.80 -7.49
C VAL A 204 4.69 -7.48 -6.11
N THR A 205 3.93 -8.56 -5.94
CA THR A 205 3.94 -9.36 -4.71
C THR A 205 5.27 -10.06 -4.49
N HIS A 206 5.77 -10.08 -3.26
CA HIS A 206 7.00 -10.79 -2.88
C HIS A 206 8.29 -10.31 -3.59
N SER A 207 8.28 -9.13 -4.23
CA SER A 207 9.48 -8.60 -4.90
C SER A 207 10.61 -8.22 -3.94
N GLY A 208 10.27 -7.96 -2.66
CA GLY A 208 11.21 -7.50 -1.63
C GLY A 208 11.71 -6.07 -1.86
N LYS A 209 11.23 -5.36 -2.90
CA LYS A 209 11.65 -3.99 -3.18
C LYS A 209 10.93 -2.99 -2.30
N VAL A 210 11.70 -2.03 -1.80
CA VAL A 210 11.26 -0.95 -0.92
C VAL A 210 11.75 0.37 -1.50
N GLU A 211 10.99 1.44 -1.31
CA GLU A 211 11.46 2.79 -1.63
C GLU A 211 12.61 3.20 -0.72
N ASP A 212 13.59 3.87 -1.31
CA ASP A 212 14.66 4.50 -0.57
C ASP A 212 14.18 5.81 0.11
N VAL A 213 15.13 6.51 0.74
CA VAL A 213 14.85 7.78 1.42
C VAL A 213 14.44 8.92 0.47
N CYS A 214 14.65 8.75 -0.84
CA CYS A 214 14.27 9.68 -1.89
C CYS A 214 12.95 9.30 -2.58
N GLY A 215 12.26 8.25 -2.11
CA GLY A 215 11.05 7.73 -2.75
C GLY A 215 11.32 6.96 -4.04
N VAL A 216 12.56 6.55 -4.30
CA VAL A 216 12.91 5.76 -5.48
C VAL A 216 12.87 4.27 -5.13
N CYS A 217 12.07 3.50 -5.89
CA CYS A 217 11.93 2.07 -5.66
C CYS A 217 13.23 1.31 -5.92
N GLY A 218 13.77 0.64 -4.90
CA GLY A 218 15.07 -0.03 -4.97
C GLY A 218 16.26 0.92 -5.14
N GLY A 219 16.07 2.21 -4.84
CA GLY A 219 17.13 3.21 -4.89
C GLY A 219 18.12 3.09 -3.72
N ASN A 220 19.15 3.93 -3.76
CA ASN A 220 20.22 3.95 -2.78
C ASN A 220 20.26 5.26 -1.95
N GLY A 221 19.28 6.15 -2.13
CA GLY A 221 19.19 7.43 -1.43
C GLY A 221 20.08 8.56 -1.97
N SER A 222 20.71 8.37 -3.14
CA SER A 222 21.63 9.38 -3.71
C SER A 222 20.97 10.37 -4.68
N THR A 223 19.70 10.17 -5.02
CA THR A 223 18.98 10.95 -6.05
C THR A 223 18.33 12.22 -5.53
N CYS A 224 18.31 12.43 -4.22
CA CYS A 224 17.69 13.58 -3.58
C CYS A 224 18.62 14.24 -2.56
N GLN A 225 18.28 15.48 -2.19
CA GLN A 225 18.95 16.21 -1.11
C GLN A 225 17.94 16.48 0.00
N PHE A 226 18.40 16.32 1.25
CA PHE A 226 17.59 16.63 2.42
C PHE A 226 17.64 18.12 2.73
N ILE A 227 16.47 18.72 2.86
CA ILE A 227 16.31 20.12 3.22
C ILE A 227 15.55 20.16 4.54
N SER A 228 16.09 20.88 5.52
CA SER A 228 15.48 21.10 6.82
C SER A 228 15.55 22.57 7.17
N ASN A 229 14.42 23.16 7.54
CA ASN A 229 14.28 24.58 7.86
C ASN A 229 13.28 24.76 9.00
N THR A 230 13.38 25.89 9.70
CA THR A 230 12.46 26.29 10.77
C THR A 230 11.81 27.62 10.41
N TYR A 231 10.52 27.75 10.70
CA TYR A 231 9.77 28.99 10.52
C TYR A 231 9.21 29.48 11.86
N LEU A 232 9.41 30.76 12.17
CA LEU A 232 8.97 31.41 13.40
C LEU A 232 8.12 32.68 13.15
N GLY A 233 7.83 32.98 11.88
CA GLY A 233 7.04 34.15 11.49
C GLY A 233 5.53 33.89 11.52
N GLY A 234 4.77 34.87 11.03
CA GLY A 234 3.32 34.80 10.93
C GLY A 234 2.70 36.18 11.13
N GLU A 235 1.52 36.37 10.54
CA GLU A 235 0.74 37.60 10.69
C GLU A 235 -0.57 37.28 11.43
N ALA A 236 -1.03 38.25 12.21
CA ALA A 236 -2.18 38.09 13.09
C ALA A 236 -3.48 37.99 12.29
N GLY A 237 -4.21 36.91 12.46
CA GLY A 237 -5.50 36.71 11.79
C GLY A 237 -5.38 36.40 10.29
N GLU A 238 -4.18 36.16 9.77
CA GLU A 238 -3.95 35.81 8.36
C GLU A 238 -3.22 34.48 8.21
N TYR A 239 -3.50 33.78 7.10
CA TYR A 239 -2.74 32.61 6.69
C TYR A 239 -1.51 33.05 5.91
N VAL A 240 -0.33 32.79 6.48
CA VAL A 240 0.95 33.11 5.85
C VAL A 240 1.57 31.86 5.26
N THR A 241 1.85 31.90 3.96
CA THR A 241 2.57 30.81 3.27
C THR A 241 4.04 30.87 3.64
N PHE A 242 4.53 29.86 4.36
CA PHE A 242 5.94 29.75 4.73
C PHE A 242 6.69 28.71 3.91
N LEU A 243 5.98 27.75 3.29
CA LEU A 243 6.59 26.72 2.48
C LEU A 243 5.72 26.44 1.24
N SER A 244 6.34 26.63 0.07
CA SER A 244 5.77 26.22 -1.22
C SER A 244 6.52 24.98 -1.68
N LEU A 245 5.81 23.88 -1.87
CA LEU A 245 6.46 22.61 -2.20
C LEU A 245 6.82 22.58 -3.68
N PRO A 246 8.10 22.31 -4.03
CA PRO A 246 8.49 22.18 -5.42
C PRO A 246 7.92 20.88 -6.00
N LEU A 247 7.69 20.87 -7.31
CA LEU A 247 7.32 19.65 -8.03
C LEU A 247 8.38 18.56 -7.80
N ASN A 248 7.93 17.33 -7.70
CA ASN A 248 8.73 16.14 -7.38
C ASN A 248 9.34 16.12 -5.97
N ALA A 249 9.03 17.08 -5.09
CA ALA A 249 9.34 16.89 -3.68
C ALA A 249 8.62 15.65 -3.14
N SER A 250 9.31 14.92 -2.28
CA SER A 250 8.84 13.69 -1.66
C SER A 250 9.22 13.71 -0.18
N GLN A 251 8.54 12.89 0.62
CA GLN A 251 8.85 12.72 2.05
C GLN A 251 8.84 14.05 2.82
N VAL A 252 7.89 14.93 2.49
CA VAL A 252 7.75 16.21 3.18
C VAL A 252 7.15 15.96 4.56
N HIS A 253 7.82 16.48 5.58
CA HIS A 253 7.42 16.36 6.97
C HIS A 253 7.48 17.73 7.63
N VAL A 254 6.37 18.18 8.19
CA VAL A 254 6.25 19.49 8.85
C VAL A 254 5.61 19.29 10.21
N ILE A 255 6.21 19.88 11.23
CA ILE A 255 5.73 19.79 12.62
C ILE A 255 5.50 21.20 13.16
N ASN A 256 4.30 21.48 13.64
CA ASN A 256 4.04 22.64 14.49
C ASN A 256 4.13 22.22 15.96
N THR A 257 5.10 22.78 16.67
CA THR A 257 5.33 22.47 18.10
C THR A 257 4.65 23.45 19.05
N LYS A 258 3.98 24.49 18.52
CA LYS A 258 3.28 25.52 19.31
C LYS A 258 1.85 25.78 18.81
N PRO A 259 0.99 24.74 18.71
CA PRO A 259 -0.33 24.87 18.06
C PRO A 259 -1.45 25.45 18.93
N VAL A 260 -1.14 25.95 20.14
CA VAL A 260 -2.17 26.49 21.05
C VAL A 260 -2.82 27.76 20.49
N PHE A 261 -2.03 28.61 19.82
CA PHE A 261 -2.48 29.87 19.22
C PHE A 261 -2.10 30.00 17.74
N THR A 262 -1.60 28.91 17.16
CA THR A 262 -1.26 28.82 15.75
C THR A 262 -1.74 27.49 15.21
N HIS A 263 -2.04 27.40 13.92
CA HIS A 263 -2.35 26.12 13.30
C HIS A 263 -1.91 26.08 11.85
N LEU A 264 -1.60 24.88 11.38
CA LEU A 264 -1.22 24.64 9.99
C LEU A 264 -2.45 24.61 9.08
N ALA A 265 -2.26 25.08 7.85
CA ALA A 265 -3.20 24.87 6.76
C ALA A 265 -2.48 24.41 5.50
N VAL A 266 -3.20 23.67 4.67
CA VAL A 266 -2.68 23.15 3.40
C VAL A 266 -3.60 23.59 2.28
N LEU A 267 -3.03 24.35 1.35
CA LEU A 267 -3.68 24.87 0.17
C LEU A 267 -3.18 24.07 -1.05
N LEU A 268 -4.04 23.21 -1.60
CA LEU A 268 -3.78 22.37 -2.76
C LEU A 268 -4.53 22.93 -3.97
N ASN A 269 -3.80 23.30 -5.02
CA ASN A 269 -4.39 23.92 -6.23
C ASN A 269 -5.38 25.05 -5.88
N ASP A 270 -4.94 25.93 -4.98
CA ASP A 270 -5.70 27.09 -4.48
C ASP A 270 -6.99 26.75 -3.71
N LYS A 271 -7.15 25.50 -3.25
CA LYS A 271 -8.23 25.05 -2.38
C LYS A 271 -7.69 24.48 -1.07
N TYR A 272 -8.28 24.89 0.06
CA TYR A 272 -7.90 24.34 1.36
C TYR A 272 -8.37 22.89 1.49
N VAL A 273 -7.42 22.01 1.84
CA VAL A 273 -7.67 20.60 2.17
C VAL A 273 -7.41 20.29 3.65
N VAL A 274 -6.72 21.19 4.35
CA VAL A 274 -6.53 21.19 5.80
C VAL A 274 -6.73 22.62 6.30
N SER A 275 -7.57 22.81 7.32
CA SER A 275 -7.96 24.13 7.85
C SER A 275 -8.54 25.05 6.75
N GLY A 276 -8.33 26.37 6.85
CA GLY A 276 -8.73 27.35 5.84
C GLY A 276 -9.99 28.16 6.18
N ASP A 277 -10.75 27.76 7.20
CA ASP A 277 -11.93 28.46 7.71
C ASP A 277 -11.62 29.39 8.90
N GLY A 278 -10.35 29.47 9.29
CA GLY A 278 -9.86 30.22 10.44
C GLY A 278 -9.74 29.41 11.73
N ASN A 279 -10.17 28.14 11.70
CA ASN A 279 -10.07 27.22 12.84
C ASN A 279 -8.96 26.17 12.62
N PRO A 280 -8.40 25.62 13.70
CA PRO A 280 -7.52 24.46 13.60
C PRO A 280 -8.28 23.26 13.05
N GLY A 281 -7.67 22.57 12.08
CA GLY A 281 -8.24 21.39 11.45
C GLY A 281 -8.18 20.18 12.39
N LEU A 282 -9.09 19.22 12.18
CA LEU A 282 -9.00 17.90 12.80
C LEU A 282 -8.10 16.97 11.98
N SER A 283 -7.63 15.89 12.60
CA SER A 283 -6.84 14.87 11.92
C SER A 283 -7.56 14.35 10.68
N ILE A 284 -6.89 14.39 9.52
CA ILE A 284 -7.47 14.04 8.22
C ILE A 284 -6.41 13.39 7.33
N THR A 285 -6.86 12.50 6.45
CA THR A 285 -6.05 11.97 5.35
C THR A 285 -6.73 12.31 4.04
N TYR A 286 -6.06 13.10 3.20
CA TYR A 286 -6.60 13.57 1.93
C TYR A 286 -5.87 12.94 0.73
N PRO A 287 -6.57 12.56 -0.36
CA PRO A 287 -8.03 12.54 -0.49
C PRO A 287 -8.65 11.33 0.22
N SER A 288 -7.88 10.25 0.41
CA SER A 288 -8.30 9.08 1.18
C SER A 288 -7.10 8.32 1.75
N PRO A 289 -7.29 7.50 2.81
CA PRO A 289 -6.26 6.59 3.32
C PRO A 289 -5.84 5.45 2.38
N LEU A 290 -6.48 5.31 1.22
CA LEU A 290 -6.22 4.24 0.26
C LEU A 290 -5.39 4.70 -0.94
N GLU A 291 -5.21 6.01 -1.12
CA GLU A 291 -4.43 6.53 -2.24
C GLU A 291 -2.92 6.38 -2.00
N LYS A 292 -2.15 6.34 -3.08
CA LYS A 292 -0.68 6.29 -3.00
C LYS A 292 -0.09 7.63 -2.55
N SER A 293 -0.52 8.72 -3.19
CA SER A 293 -0.14 10.08 -2.84
C SER A 293 -1.19 10.67 -1.92
N LEU A 294 -0.86 10.80 -0.65
CA LEU A 294 -1.77 11.31 0.36
C LEU A 294 -1.10 12.37 1.24
N ILE A 295 -1.95 13.26 1.75
CA ILE A 295 -1.62 14.28 2.72
C ILE A 295 -2.20 13.82 4.06
N ILE A 296 -1.34 13.51 5.02
CA ILE A 296 -1.75 13.13 6.38
C ILE A 296 -1.51 14.33 7.26
N TYR A 297 -2.58 14.84 7.87
CA TYR A 297 -2.51 15.84 8.92
C TYR A 297 -3.00 15.19 10.21
N ASN A 298 -2.14 15.19 11.23
CA ASN A 298 -2.44 14.67 12.56
C ASN A 298 -2.36 15.80 13.59
N LEU A 299 -3.45 15.98 14.33
CA LEU A 299 -3.50 16.83 15.51
C LEU A 299 -3.37 15.94 16.75
N PHE A 300 -2.30 16.14 17.52
CA PHE A 300 -2.09 15.48 18.80
C PHE A 300 -2.56 16.39 19.94
N LEU A 301 -3.28 15.82 20.89
CA LEU A 301 -3.88 16.55 22.00
C LEU A 301 -3.23 16.17 23.34
N THR A 302 -3.17 17.14 24.25
CA THR A 302 -2.87 16.91 25.66
C THR A 302 -4.03 16.17 26.36
N PRO A 303 -3.84 15.67 27.60
CA PRO A 303 -4.93 15.10 28.39
C PRO A 303 -6.12 16.06 28.60
N ASP A 304 -5.88 17.36 28.55
CA ASP A 304 -6.90 18.41 28.69
C ASP A 304 -7.55 18.79 27.35
N HIS A 305 -7.34 17.99 26.30
CA HIS A 305 -7.84 18.22 24.94
C HIS A 305 -7.33 19.51 24.29
N LEU A 306 -6.16 20.00 24.69
CA LEU A 306 -5.50 21.13 24.04
C LEU A 306 -4.54 20.66 22.94
N PRO A 307 -4.38 21.41 21.83
CA PRO A 307 -3.36 21.12 20.82
C PRO A 307 -1.96 21.03 21.43
N GLN A 308 -1.34 19.86 21.33
CA GLN A 308 0.04 19.62 21.79
C GLN A 308 1.02 19.84 20.64
N ASN A 309 0.77 19.18 19.50
CA ASN A 309 1.58 19.26 18.31
C ASN A 309 0.74 18.92 17.08
N GLU A 310 1.06 19.55 15.94
CA GLU A 310 0.50 19.19 14.64
C GLU A 310 1.60 18.58 13.80
N GLU A 311 1.26 17.52 13.06
CA GLU A 311 2.18 16.84 12.16
C GLU A 311 1.54 16.69 10.78
N LEU A 312 2.26 17.14 9.76
CA LEU A 312 1.86 17.06 8.37
C LEU A 312 2.89 16.22 7.61
N THR A 313 2.42 15.15 6.99
CA THR A 313 3.24 14.22 6.19
C THR A 313 2.68 14.14 4.77
N ILE A 314 3.55 14.31 3.78
CA ILE A 314 3.22 14.18 2.36
C ILE A 314 4.25 13.24 1.71
N SER A 315 3.80 12.07 1.30
CA SER A 315 4.68 11.02 0.77
C SER A 315 5.32 11.41 -0.57
N GLY A 316 4.57 12.09 -1.44
CA GLY A 316 4.98 12.46 -2.80
C GLY A 316 5.00 11.25 -3.77
N PRO A 317 5.51 11.43 -5.00
CA PRO A 317 6.04 12.68 -5.56
C PRO A 317 4.94 13.72 -5.78
N ILE A 318 5.26 14.98 -5.46
CA ILE A 318 4.30 16.09 -5.60
C ILE A 318 4.16 16.48 -7.07
N THR A 319 2.96 16.29 -7.62
CA THR A 319 2.57 16.71 -8.97
C THR A 319 1.81 18.03 -8.99
N ASP A 320 1.15 18.35 -7.87
CA ASP A 320 0.25 19.47 -7.73
C ASP A 320 0.90 20.65 -7.01
N LYS A 321 0.33 21.84 -7.19
CA LYS A 321 0.78 23.04 -6.50
C LYS A 321 0.28 22.99 -5.05
N ILE A 322 1.21 22.81 -4.10
CA ILE A 322 0.91 22.73 -2.67
C ILE A 322 1.62 23.88 -1.93
N HIS A 323 0.83 24.67 -1.21
CA HIS A 323 1.31 25.65 -0.25
C HIS A 323 0.95 25.22 1.17
N ILE A 324 1.95 25.26 2.05
CA ILE A 324 1.77 25.05 3.48
C ILE A 324 1.83 26.42 4.16
N GLN A 325 0.78 26.67 4.93
CA GLN A 325 0.52 27.94 5.57
C GLN A 325 0.41 27.77 7.08
N VAL A 326 0.66 28.84 7.81
CA VAL A 326 0.39 28.93 9.24
C VAL A 326 -0.52 30.13 9.49
N CYS A 327 -1.52 29.94 10.34
CA CYS A 327 -2.36 31.03 10.84
C CYS A 327 -2.00 31.29 12.30
N SER A 328 -1.87 32.57 12.67
CA SER A 328 -1.72 33.00 14.06
C SER A 328 -2.99 33.66 14.55
N VAL A 329 -3.63 33.11 15.59
CA VAL A 329 -4.90 33.63 16.13
C VAL A 329 -4.69 34.89 16.99
N ARG A 330 -3.44 35.19 17.39
CA ARG A 330 -3.07 36.43 18.10
C ARG A 330 -2.01 37.22 17.34
N ALA A 331 -2.14 38.55 17.36
CA ALA A 331 -1.05 39.45 17.03
C ALA A 331 0.02 39.35 18.11
N TRP A 332 1.28 39.16 17.71
CA TRP A 332 2.40 39.42 18.59
C TRP A 332 2.35 40.90 18.98
N ARG A 333 1.74 41.22 20.12
CA ARG A 333 1.99 42.52 20.76
C ARG A 333 3.40 42.46 21.32
N VAL A 334 4.37 42.86 20.50
CA VAL A 334 5.65 43.34 21.01
C VAL A 334 5.30 44.61 21.81
N PHE A 335 5.25 44.51 23.14
CA PHE A 335 5.27 45.70 23.98
C PHE A 335 6.65 46.35 23.77
N GLY A 336 6.70 47.38 22.93
CA GLY A 336 7.92 48.13 22.64
C GLY A 336 8.52 48.69 23.92
N CYS A 337 9.81 48.46 24.14
CA CYS A 337 10.56 49.13 25.20
C CYS A 337 10.60 50.63 24.92
N VAL A 338 9.95 51.43 25.77
CA VAL A 338 10.07 52.89 25.72
C VAL A 338 11.32 53.29 26.49
N TRP A 339 12.27 53.92 25.82
CA TRP A 339 13.41 54.57 26.45
C TRP A 339 12.97 55.94 26.99
N THR A 340 12.95 56.12 28.31
CA THR A 340 12.89 57.47 28.92
C THR A 340 14.29 57.90 29.34
N ARG A 341 14.79 58.98 28.73
CA ARG A 341 16.09 59.56 29.06
C ARG A 341 15.89 60.59 30.19
N GLY A 342 16.19 60.20 31.43
CA GLY A 342 16.18 61.14 32.55
C GLY A 342 16.75 60.56 33.85
N GLY A 343 17.94 61.03 34.23
CA GLY A 343 18.37 61.11 35.64
C GLY A 343 18.93 59.84 36.30
N SER A 344 20.25 59.68 36.22
CA SER A 344 21.17 58.98 37.14
C SER A 344 21.02 57.50 37.53
N GLU A 345 20.00 56.75 37.10
CA GLU A 345 20.06 55.27 37.16
C GLU A 345 19.51 54.65 35.88
N ASN A 346 20.36 53.93 35.15
CA ASN A 346 19.96 53.15 33.97
C ASN A 346 19.18 51.91 34.42
N SER A 347 17.87 52.05 34.63
CA SER A 347 16.98 50.93 34.91
C SER A 347 16.28 50.50 33.63
N VAL A 348 16.66 49.35 33.07
CA VAL A 348 15.88 48.67 32.03
C VAL A 348 14.73 47.95 32.71
N VAL A 349 13.52 48.50 32.65
CA VAL A 349 12.31 47.78 33.05
C VAL A 349 11.83 46.95 31.87
N CYS A 350 12.33 45.71 31.78
CA CYS A 350 11.69 44.69 30.96
C CYS A 350 10.49 44.16 31.74
N LEU A 351 9.27 44.42 31.26
CA LEU A 351 8.11 43.64 31.70
C LEU A 351 8.29 42.22 31.17
N LEU A 352 8.56 41.28 32.09
CA LEU A 352 8.53 39.85 31.81
C LEU A 352 7.13 39.44 31.32
N PRO A 353 7.01 38.39 30.49
CA PRO A 353 5.72 37.93 30.01
C PRO A 353 4.87 37.43 31.19
N SER A 354 3.87 38.21 31.59
CA SER A 354 2.79 37.74 32.46
C SER A 354 1.62 37.30 31.57
N TRP A 355 1.28 36.03 31.67
CA TRP A 355 0.08 35.44 31.09
C TRP A 355 -1.16 36.13 31.68
N ILE A 356 -1.97 36.76 30.82
CA ILE A 356 -3.37 37.07 31.09
C ILE A 356 -4.18 36.63 29.86
#